data_AF-A0A1B6DIX7-F1
#
_entry.id   AF-A0A1B6DIX7-F1
#
_cell.length_a   1.000
_cell.length_b   1.000
_cell.length_c   1.000
_cell.angle_alpha   90.00
_cell.angle_beta   90.00
_cell.angle_gamma   90.00
#
_symmetry.space_group_name_H-M   'P 1'
#
loop_
_entity.id
_entity.type
_entity.pdbx_description
1 polymer ?
#
loop_
_entity_poly.entity_id
_entity_poly.type
_entity_poly.pdbx_seq_one_letter_code
_entity_poly.pdbx_strand_id
1 'polypeptide(L)'
;MSNPTKYSGCKEATGKTNEAFELDFLPGKNSADSAKGNITQRCQNEIIYEEEVDFETALEKTGFGKFNIFLLLLSFPASCASTFDTASLPYVLPTASCDLNLTGYDRGLLNGAIYTGMLTSSFIWGSLSDTFGRQKLLAVGYLLDACFSIGASLSQSKWAMFAFKFLSGCAIAGPFSMIMTYMSEMFSKKYRDSIVLSSGIYMSLGGVIQPMIAIALIPKTMSWEILDGGIVICSWRIFLILSAVPALISGILTAFCVESPKFLLAKGNKTKALQTFQYMYSVNTGKPRETYPVKSLRNEVQTQNQRDNNSSSQSFVKTIGSAFTHPHLKHTFLCCGLQFLALNSLNTIRLWLPLLFHYIESIGGEPLNTCEAIARNDGPQPTDCSKVNLRLCYVFNN
;
A
#
# COMPACT_ATOMS: atom_id res chain seq x y z
N MET A 1 9.64 30.89 -20.06
CA MET A 1 10.71 31.27 -19.11
C MET A 1 10.31 32.59 -18.47
N SER A 2 9.61 32.54 -17.35
CA SER A 2 9.18 33.73 -16.60
C SER A 2 9.97 33.77 -15.29
N ASN A 3 10.76 34.84 -15.12
CA ASN A 3 11.55 35.13 -13.94
C ASN A 3 10.63 35.39 -12.73
N PRO A 4 10.88 34.81 -11.55
CA PRO A 4 10.17 35.20 -10.35
C PRO A 4 10.71 36.55 -9.83
N THR A 5 9.79 37.49 -9.66
CA THR A 5 10.00 38.86 -9.19
C THR A 5 10.45 38.87 -7.72
N LYS A 6 11.68 39.30 -7.44
CA LYS A 6 12.12 39.72 -6.09
C LYS A 6 11.56 41.12 -5.84
N TYR A 7 10.77 41.37 -4.78
CA TYR A 7 10.78 42.61 -3.96
C TYR A 7 9.55 42.66 -3.02
N SER A 8 9.79 42.85 -1.70
CA SER A 8 9.11 43.87 -0.85
C SER A 8 9.40 43.76 0.66
N GLY A 9 10.06 42.71 1.17
CA GLY A 9 10.29 42.57 2.63
C GLY A 9 11.55 43.26 3.20
N CYS A 10 12.50 43.69 2.36
CA CYS A 10 13.84 44.08 2.83
C CYS A 10 14.08 45.60 2.98
N LYS A 11 13.15 46.45 2.54
CA LYS A 11 13.30 47.92 2.67
C LYS A 11 13.02 48.45 4.07
N GLU A 12 12.25 47.72 4.89
CA GLU A 12 11.95 48.17 6.27
C GLU A 12 13.09 47.93 7.26
N ALA A 13 13.95 46.93 7.02
CA ALA A 13 15.09 46.64 7.89
C ALA A 13 16.28 47.59 7.67
N THR A 14 16.44 48.13 6.46
CA THR A 14 17.51 49.09 6.12
C THR A 14 17.14 50.55 6.41
N GLY A 15 15.85 50.86 6.60
CA GLY A 15 15.39 52.22 6.91
C GLY A 15 15.59 52.64 8.38
N LYS A 16 15.79 51.68 9.30
CA LYS A 16 15.86 51.96 10.75
C LYS A 16 17.26 52.18 11.33
N THR A 17 18.32 52.14 10.52
CA THR A 17 19.70 52.29 10.99
C THR A 17 20.36 53.64 10.67
N ASN A 18 19.60 54.63 10.19
CA ASN A 18 20.16 55.92 9.75
C ASN A 18 19.97 57.10 10.72
N GLU A 19 19.65 56.86 12.00
CA GLU A 19 19.62 57.93 12.99
C GLU A 19 20.57 57.64 14.17
N ALA A 20 21.55 58.54 14.30
CA ALA A 20 22.38 58.85 15.47
C ALA A 20 23.42 57.81 15.96
N PHE A 21 24.69 58.03 15.61
CA PHE A 21 25.76 58.27 16.61
C PHE A 21 27.03 58.82 15.91
N GLU A 22 27.28 60.12 16.08
CA GLU A 22 28.58 60.76 15.86
C GLU A 22 29.49 60.36 17.03
N LEU A 23 30.62 59.69 16.75
CA LEU A 23 31.82 59.75 17.59
C LEU A 23 33.06 59.29 16.81
N ASP A 24 34.04 60.18 16.88
CA ASP A 24 35.32 60.32 16.24
C ASP A 24 36.33 59.14 16.28
N PHE A 25 37.18 59.11 15.23
CA PHE A 25 38.53 58.54 15.10
C PHE A 25 38.77 57.01 15.24
N LEU A 26 39.07 56.34 14.11
CA LEU A 26 40.27 55.51 13.81
C LEU A 26 40.07 54.65 12.52
N PRO A 27 41.12 54.33 11.74
CA PRO A 27 40.99 53.74 10.40
C PRO A 27 40.82 52.21 10.46
N GLY A 28 39.77 51.69 9.84
CA GLY A 28 39.49 50.25 9.79
C GLY A 28 38.38 49.87 8.81
N LYS A 29 38.56 50.16 7.51
CA LYS A 29 37.75 49.55 6.44
C LYS A 29 38.10 48.07 6.40
N ASN A 30 37.26 47.20 6.96
CA ASN A 30 37.15 45.76 6.63
C ASN A 30 35.97 45.03 7.33
N SER A 31 35.24 45.67 8.27
CA SER A 31 34.15 44.99 8.99
C SER A 31 32.74 45.20 8.39
N ALA A 32 32.52 46.28 7.64
CA ALA A 32 31.19 46.62 7.11
C ALA A 32 30.76 45.76 5.89
N ASP A 33 31.72 45.35 5.06
CA ASP A 33 31.44 44.53 3.86
C ASP A 33 31.22 43.04 4.22
N SER A 34 31.84 42.56 5.29
CA SER A 34 31.62 41.20 5.82
C SER A 34 30.22 41.05 6.46
N ALA A 35 29.74 42.09 7.15
CA ALA A 35 28.38 42.13 7.69
C ALA A 35 27.30 42.21 6.60
N LYS A 36 27.52 42.97 5.53
CA LYS A 36 26.63 43.02 4.35
C LYS A 36 26.62 41.70 3.57
N GLY A 37 27.77 41.04 3.42
CA GLY A 37 27.86 39.71 2.82
C GLY A 37 27.02 38.68 3.56
N ASN A 38 27.12 38.65 4.89
CA ASN A 38 26.36 37.72 5.74
C ASN A 38 24.84 37.98 5.75
N ILE A 39 24.40 39.24 5.70
CA ILE A 39 22.97 39.58 5.66
C ILE A 39 22.37 39.27 4.28
N THR A 40 23.10 39.56 3.20
CA THR A 40 22.64 39.26 1.83
C THR A 40 22.55 37.75 1.57
N GLN A 41 23.46 36.97 2.17
CA GLN A 41 23.45 35.51 2.11
C GLN A 41 22.36 34.88 3.00
N ARG A 42 21.97 35.55 4.10
CA ARG A 42 20.86 35.10 4.96
C ARG A 42 19.48 35.34 4.33
N CYS A 43 19.33 36.40 3.54
CA CYS A 43 18.09 36.72 2.81
C CYS A 43 17.87 35.87 1.55
N GLN A 44 18.86 35.13 1.06
CA GLN A 44 18.69 34.22 -0.09
C GLN A 44 17.89 32.95 0.23
N ASN A 45 17.62 32.67 1.51
CA ASN A 45 17.05 31.39 1.94
C ASN A 45 15.52 31.38 2.13
N GLU A 46 14.81 32.50 1.95
CA GLU A 46 13.34 32.54 2.06
C GLU A 46 12.71 33.27 0.86
N ILE A 47 12.71 32.61 -0.30
CA ILE A 47 11.86 33.02 -1.41
C ILE A 47 10.42 32.61 -1.07
N ILE A 48 9.62 33.58 -0.65
CA ILE A 48 8.18 33.42 -0.49
C ILE A 48 7.53 33.59 -1.88
N TYR A 49 6.77 32.60 -2.32
CA TYR A 49 6.06 32.63 -3.60
C TYR A 49 4.65 33.20 -3.37
N GLU A 50 4.42 34.42 -3.86
CA GLU A 50 3.11 35.08 -3.84
C GLU A 50 2.23 34.73 -5.05
N GLU A 51 2.84 34.26 -6.16
CA GLU A 51 2.13 33.79 -7.35
C GLU A 51 1.60 32.36 -7.19
N GLU A 52 0.61 31.98 -8.00
CA GLU A 52 0.07 30.61 -8.01
C GLU A 52 1.13 29.60 -8.45
N VAL A 53 1.51 28.69 -7.54
CA VAL A 53 2.52 27.65 -7.78
C VAL A 53 1.86 26.35 -8.22
N ASP A 54 2.50 25.60 -9.11
CA ASP A 54 2.06 24.27 -9.55
C ASP A 54 2.23 23.21 -8.45
N PHE A 55 1.48 22.11 -8.58
CA PHE A 55 1.48 21.02 -7.60
C PHE A 55 2.87 20.42 -7.35
N GLU A 56 3.64 20.14 -8.42
CA GLU A 56 4.94 19.48 -8.30
C GLU A 56 5.97 20.41 -7.63
N THR A 57 5.99 21.70 -7.97
CA THR A 57 6.85 22.67 -7.26
C THR A 57 6.46 22.82 -5.80
N ALA A 58 5.16 22.89 -5.47
CA ALA A 58 4.70 22.96 -4.09
C ALA A 58 5.14 21.72 -3.29
N LEU A 59 5.02 20.53 -3.88
CA LEU A 59 5.46 19.28 -3.27
C LEU A 59 6.99 19.25 -3.08
N GLU A 60 7.77 19.70 -4.05
CA GLU A 60 9.24 19.80 -3.94
C GLU A 60 9.66 20.71 -2.77
N LYS A 61 8.95 21.82 -2.55
CA LYS A 61 9.22 22.74 -1.43
C LYS A 61 8.92 22.15 -0.05
N THR A 62 8.18 21.06 0.06
CA THR A 62 8.00 20.34 1.34
C THR A 62 9.28 19.64 1.80
N GLY A 63 10.24 19.45 0.90
CA GLY A 63 11.51 18.77 1.18
C GLY A 63 11.36 17.27 1.41
N PHE A 64 12.47 16.62 1.76
CA PHE A 64 12.50 15.21 2.12
C PHE A 64 12.99 15.04 3.56
N GLY A 65 12.23 14.31 4.38
CA GLY A 65 12.57 14.12 5.79
C GLY A 65 11.73 13.04 6.46
N LYS A 66 11.43 13.24 7.75
CA LYS A 66 10.80 12.23 8.61
C LYS A 66 9.45 11.75 8.10
N PHE A 67 8.64 12.64 7.50
CA PHE A 67 7.32 12.27 6.97
C PHE A 67 7.45 11.28 5.80
N ASN A 68 8.38 11.55 4.88
CA ASN A 68 8.61 10.69 3.71
C ASN A 68 9.21 9.34 4.14
N ILE A 69 10.10 9.33 5.13
CA ILE A 69 10.65 8.09 5.70
C ILE A 69 9.53 7.28 6.39
N PHE A 70 8.64 7.93 7.13
CA PHE A 70 7.48 7.26 7.73
C PHE A 70 6.57 6.63 6.67
N LEU A 71 6.27 7.33 5.57
CA LEU A 71 5.49 6.78 4.47
C LEU A 71 6.19 5.59 3.78
N LEU A 72 7.52 5.66 3.64
CA LEU A 72 8.33 4.54 3.12
C LEU A 72 8.27 3.32 4.06
N LEU A 73 8.34 3.53 5.37
CA LEU A 73 8.22 2.46 6.36
C LEU A 73 6.79 1.88 6.40
N LEU A 74 5.76 2.71 6.18
CA LEU A 74 4.37 2.28 6.06
C LEU A 74 4.14 1.41 4.81
N SER A 75 4.82 1.71 3.69
CA SER A 75 4.59 0.95 2.47
C SER A 75 5.13 -0.49 2.54
N PHE A 76 6.08 -0.76 3.43
CA PHE A 76 6.60 -2.12 3.64
C PHE A 76 5.53 -3.13 4.14
N PRO A 77 4.86 -2.94 5.30
CA PRO A 77 3.78 -3.83 5.73
C PRO A 77 2.60 -3.83 4.74
N ALA A 78 2.35 -2.72 4.04
CA ALA A 78 1.27 -2.61 3.05
C ALA A 78 1.50 -3.50 1.83
N SER A 79 2.75 -3.53 1.35
CA SER A 79 3.19 -4.46 0.30
C SER A 79 3.19 -5.90 0.80
N CYS A 80 3.62 -6.16 2.05
CA CYS A 80 3.58 -7.49 2.64
C CYS A 80 2.16 -8.03 2.75
N ALA A 81 1.19 -7.22 3.22
CA ALA A 81 -0.22 -7.60 3.33
C ALA A 81 -0.76 -8.13 1.99
N SER A 82 -0.58 -7.35 0.93
CA SER A 82 -1.05 -7.70 -0.42
C SER A 82 -0.43 -9.01 -0.94
N THR A 83 0.87 -9.21 -0.68
CA THR A 83 1.56 -10.45 -1.03
C THR A 83 1.08 -11.62 -0.17
N PHE A 84 0.82 -11.38 1.11
CA PHE A 84 0.45 -12.43 2.06
C PHE A 84 -0.92 -12.99 1.74
N ASP A 85 -1.95 -12.16 1.56
CA ASP A 85 -3.30 -12.67 1.31
C ASP A 85 -3.39 -13.54 0.06
N THR A 86 -2.67 -13.15 -1.01
CA THR A 86 -2.68 -13.85 -2.30
C THR A 86 -1.83 -15.12 -2.32
N ALA A 87 -0.98 -15.34 -1.31
CA ALA A 87 -0.08 -16.49 -1.26
C ALA A 87 -0.21 -17.33 0.02
N SER A 88 -1.00 -16.93 1.02
CA SER A 88 -1.14 -17.67 2.28
C SER A 88 -1.82 -19.04 2.09
N LEU A 89 -2.83 -19.12 1.21
CA LEU A 89 -3.66 -20.32 1.06
C LEU A 89 -2.89 -21.57 0.56
N PRO A 90 -2.05 -21.50 -0.49
CA PRO A 90 -1.23 -22.63 -0.92
C PRO A 90 -0.41 -23.30 0.18
N TYR A 91 0.10 -22.54 1.14
CA TYR A 91 0.88 -23.09 2.26
C TYR A 91 0.00 -23.80 3.28
N VAL A 92 -1.24 -23.34 3.46
CA VAL A 92 -2.19 -23.87 4.46
C VAL A 92 -2.94 -25.09 3.97
N LEU A 93 -3.27 -25.15 2.68
CA LEU A 93 -4.14 -26.18 2.12
C LEU A 93 -3.67 -27.61 2.37
N PRO A 94 -2.38 -27.97 2.28
CA PRO A 94 -1.93 -29.34 2.58
C PRO A 94 -2.31 -29.78 4.01
N THR A 95 -2.06 -28.93 5.01
CA THR A 95 -2.38 -29.23 6.42
C THR A 95 -3.88 -29.11 6.71
N ALA A 96 -4.54 -28.09 6.17
CA ALA A 96 -5.98 -27.86 6.39
C ALA A 96 -6.88 -28.89 5.67
N SER A 97 -6.34 -29.68 4.75
CA SER A 97 -7.11 -30.66 3.98
C SER A 97 -7.70 -31.77 4.83
N CYS A 98 -6.93 -32.31 5.79
CA CYS A 98 -7.44 -33.33 6.71
C CYS A 98 -8.45 -32.71 7.71
N ASP A 99 -8.22 -31.48 8.17
CA ASP A 99 -9.08 -30.80 9.15
C ASP A 99 -10.46 -30.40 8.59
N LEU A 100 -10.50 -29.90 7.35
CA LEU A 100 -11.71 -29.40 6.71
C LEU A 100 -12.32 -30.39 5.70
N ASN A 101 -11.77 -31.60 5.62
CA ASN A 101 -12.17 -32.65 4.69
C ASN A 101 -12.24 -32.13 3.23
N LEU A 102 -11.14 -31.52 2.78
CA LEU A 102 -11.07 -30.85 1.47
C LEU A 102 -10.77 -31.84 0.34
N THR A 103 -11.62 -31.81 -0.70
CA THR A 103 -11.36 -32.47 -1.98
C THR A 103 -10.35 -31.67 -2.82
N GLY A 104 -9.79 -32.30 -3.87
CA GLY A 104 -8.93 -31.60 -4.83
C GLY A 104 -9.63 -30.38 -5.47
N TYR A 105 -10.93 -30.50 -5.75
CA TYR A 105 -11.77 -29.39 -6.23
C TYR A 105 -11.89 -28.26 -5.20
N ASP A 106 -12.16 -28.60 -3.93
CA ASP A 106 -12.29 -27.59 -2.86
C ASP A 106 -11.00 -26.77 -2.69
N ARG A 107 -9.82 -27.40 -2.80
CA ARG A 107 -8.52 -26.71 -2.72
C ARG A 107 -8.35 -25.69 -3.85
N GLY A 108 -8.72 -26.08 -5.07
CA GLY A 108 -8.70 -25.18 -6.23
C GLY A 108 -9.65 -24.01 -6.05
N LEU A 109 -10.88 -24.29 -5.59
CA LEU A 109 -11.90 -23.28 -5.33
C LEU A 109 -11.47 -22.28 -4.24
N LEU A 110 -10.88 -22.77 -3.14
CA LEU A 110 -10.35 -21.93 -2.06
C LEU A 110 -9.21 -21.03 -2.55
N ASN A 111 -8.24 -21.56 -3.30
CA ASN A 111 -7.16 -20.76 -3.88
C ASN A 111 -7.69 -19.67 -4.84
N GLY A 112 -8.74 -19.98 -5.59
CA GLY A 112 -9.39 -19.04 -6.51
C GLY A 112 -10.28 -18.00 -5.83
N ALA A 113 -10.72 -18.22 -4.59
CA ALA A 113 -11.69 -17.38 -3.88
C ALA A 113 -11.22 -15.92 -3.77
N ILE A 114 -9.95 -15.73 -3.39
CA ILE A 114 -9.39 -14.38 -3.22
C ILE A 114 -9.32 -13.61 -4.54
N TYR A 115 -8.86 -14.26 -5.62
CA TYR A 115 -8.77 -13.62 -6.94
C TYR A 115 -10.15 -13.31 -7.51
N THR A 116 -11.14 -14.17 -7.25
CA THR A 116 -12.54 -13.91 -7.64
C THR A 116 -13.08 -12.70 -6.89
N GLY A 117 -12.81 -12.60 -5.59
CA GLY A 117 -13.15 -11.41 -4.78
C GLY A 117 -12.51 -10.15 -5.34
N MET A 118 -11.20 -10.19 -5.62
CA MET A 118 -10.47 -9.06 -6.20
C MET A 118 -11.06 -8.61 -7.54
N LEU A 119 -11.39 -9.55 -8.43
CA LEU A 119 -11.98 -9.25 -9.74
C LEU A 119 -13.34 -8.58 -9.60
N THR A 120 -14.20 -9.10 -8.72
CA THR A 120 -15.57 -8.55 -8.54
C THR A 120 -15.58 -7.17 -7.88
N SER A 121 -14.66 -6.90 -6.95
CA SER A 121 -14.63 -5.63 -6.22
C SER A 121 -13.83 -4.51 -6.92
N SER A 122 -12.94 -4.85 -7.86
CA SER A 122 -12.07 -3.88 -8.54
C SER A 122 -12.83 -2.67 -9.11
N PHE A 123 -14.01 -2.91 -9.68
CA PHE A 123 -14.85 -1.87 -10.25
C PHE A 123 -15.42 -0.91 -9.19
N ILE A 124 -15.80 -1.44 -8.02
CA ILE A 124 -16.35 -0.66 -6.91
C ILE A 124 -15.26 0.24 -6.33
N TRP A 125 -14.05 -0.32 -6.14
CA TRP A 125 -12.92 0.43 -5.58
C TRP A 125 -12.48 1.62 -6.43
N GLY A 126 -12.54 1.52 -7.76
CA GLY A 126 -12.23 2.65 -8.65
C GLY A 126 -13.19 3.83 -8.46
N SER A 127 -14.48 3.58 -8.31
CA SER A 127 -15.45 4.65 -8.02
C SER A 127 -15.29 5.21 -6.61
N LEU A 128 -15.01 4.34 -5.64
CA LEU A 128 -14.77 4.73 -4.25
C LEU A 128 -13.54 5.62 -4.12
N SER A 129 -12.41 5.28 -4.78
CA SER A 129 -11.14 6.01 -4.69
C SER A 129 -11.26 7.47 -5.08
N ASP A 130 -12.08 7.75 -6.09
CA ASP A 130 -12.29 9.10 -6.60
C ASP A 130 -13.25 9.91 -5.70
N THR A 131 -14.08 9.22 -4.91
CA THR A 131 -15.13 9.85 -4.10
C THR A 131 -14.73 10.08 -2.65
N PHE A 132 -14.15 9.10 -1.96
CA PHE A 132 -13.97 9.17 -0.50
C PHE A 132 -12.59 9.63 -0.04
N GLY A 133 -11.60 9.60 -0.92
CA GLY A 133 -10.20 9.90 -0.60
C GLY A 133 -9.38 8.64 -0.36
N ARG A 134 -8.09 8.72 -0.68
CA ARG A 134 -7.19 7.57 -0.71
C ARG A 134 -6.83 7.10 0.68
N GLN A 135 -6.54 8.04 1.58
CA GLN A 135 -6.09 7.72 2.94
C GLN A 135 -7.16 6.93 3.72
N LYS A 136 -8.41 7.38 3.69
CA LYS A 136 -9.51 6.71 4.38
C LYS A 136 -9.79 5.32 3.83
N LEU A 137 -9.78 5.18 2.52
CA LEU A 137 -10.06 3.92 1.85
C LEU A 137 -8.93 2.90 2.02
N LEU A 138 -7.68 3.34 2.05
CA LEU A 138 -6.55 2.49 2.41
C LEU A 138 -6.70 1.98 3.85
N ALA A 139 -6.99 2.85 4.81
CA ALA A 139 -7.17 2.47 6.21
C ALA A 139 -8.32 1.47 6.37
N VAL A 140 -9.50 1.77 5.83
CA VAL A 140 -10.68 0.88 5.91
C VAL A 140 -10.45 -0.42 5.17
N GLY A 141 -9.87 -0.38 3.96
CA GLY A 141 -9.64 -1.59 3.16
C GLY A 141 -8.67 -2.57 3.82
N TYR A 142 -7.54 -2.08 4.36
CA TYR A 142 -6.60 -2.93 5.09
C TYR A 142 -7.18 -3.47 6.41
N LEU A 143 -7.98 -2.67 7.14
CA LEU A 143 -8.63 -3.15 8.36
C LEU A 143 -9.69 -4.22 8.05
N LEU A 144 -10.52 -4.02 7.02
CA LEU A 144 -11.50 -5.00 6.58
C LEU A 144 -10.84 -6.30 6.13
N ASP A 145 -9.76 -6.19 5.34
CA ASP A 145 -9.00 -7.34 4.92
C ASP A 145 -8.42 -8.11 6.12
N ALA A 146 -7.79 -7.42 7.07
CA ALA A 146 -7.30 -8.05 8.30
C ALA A 146 -8.43 -8.77 9.08
N CYS A 147 -9.60 -8.13 9.21
CA CYS A 147 -10.76 -8.73 9.86
C CYS A 147 -11.23 -10.00 9.14
N PHE A 148 -11.33 -9.98 7.82
CA PHE A 148 -11.76 -11.14 7.04
C PHE A 148 -10.70 -12.25 7.01
N SER A 149 -9.41 -11.91 6.93
CA SER A 149 -8.31 -12.89 7.00
C SER A 149 -8.23 -13.56 8.39
N ILE A 150 -8.48 -12.82 9.48
CA ILE A 150 -8.63 -13.41 10.81
C ILE A 150 -9.90 -14.26 10.88
N GLY A 151 -11.03 -13.80 10.31
CA GLY A 151 -12.26 -14.60 10.19
C GLY A 151 -12.04 -15.92 9.46
N ALA A 152 -11.25 -15.92 8.38
CA ALA A 152 -10.86 -17.12 7.66
C ALA A 152 -10.05 -18.07 8.55
N SER A 153 -9.14 -17.57 9.38
CA SER A 153 -8.37 -18.40 10.32
C SER A 153 -9.22 -19.06 11.41
N LEU A 154 -10.38 -18.49 11.74
CA LEU A 154 -11.31 -19.02 12.76
C LEU A 154 -12.38 -19.93 12.15
N SER A 155 -12.46 -20.00 10.82
CA SER A 155 -13.50 -20.77 10.12
C SER A 155 -13.35 -22.28 10.33
N GLN A 156 -14.45 -22.96 10.60
CA GLN A 156 -14.51 -24.42 10.82
C GLN A 156 -15.11 -25.18 9.62
N SER A 157 -15.63 -24.45 8.64
CA SER A 157 -16.24 -25.02 7.44
C SER A 157 -15.53 -24.50 6.21
N LYS A 158 -15.32 -25.38 5.22
CA LYS A 158 -14.73 -25.01 3.93
C LYS A 158 -15.48 -23.87 3.22
N TRP A 159 -16.81 -23.82 3.37
CA TRP A 159 -17.64 -22.75 2.80
C TRP A 159 -17.48 -21.42 3.55
N ALA A 160 -17.32 -21.47 4.87
CA ALA A 160 -17.04 -20.28 5.66
C ALA A 160 -15.64 -19.72 5.34
N MET A 161 -14.64 -20.59 5.22
CA MET A 161 -13.29 -20.23 4.79
C MET A 161 -13.30 -19.58 3.40
N PHE A 162 -14.04 -20.17 2.46
CA PHE A 162 -14.25 -19.62 1.13
C PHE A 162 -14.87 -18.23 1.18
N ALA A 163 -15.96 -18.05 1.92
CA ALA A 163 -16.64 -16.76 2.04
C ALA A 163 -15.73 -15.68 2.64
N PHE A 164 -15.02 -15.97 3.73
CA PHE A 164 -14.08 -15.01 4.32
C PHE A 164 -12.91 -14.67 3.39
N LYS A 165 -12.36 -15.65 2.67
CA LYS A 165 -11.28 -15.38 1.70
C LYS A 165 -11.75 -14.64 0.45
N PHE A 166 -12.97 -14.89 0.00
CA PHE A 166 -13.62 -14.09 -1.02
C PHE A 166 -13.80 -12.63 -0.55
N LEU A 167 -14.29 -12.42 0.68
CA LEU A 167 -14.46 -11.08 1.25
C LEU A 167 -13.13 -10.36 1.51
N SER A 168 -12.09 -11.06 1.96
CA SER A 168 -10.72 -10.52 2.05
C SER A 168 -10.22 -10.11 0.66
N GLY A 169 -10.42 -10.95 -0.37
CA GLY A 169 -10.14 -10.59 -1.77
C GLY A 169 -10.88 -9.33 -2.23
N CYS A 170 -12.16 -9.22 -1.87
CA CYS A 170 -12.93 -8.01 -2.11
C CYS A 170 -12.32 -6.79 -1.42
N ALA A 171 -11.84 -6.91 -0.19
CA ALA A 171 -11.29 -5.83 0.62
C ALA A 171 -9.89 -5.38 0.16
N ILE A 172 -8.98 -6.30 -0.14
CA ILE A 172 -7.57 -6.01 -0.46
C ILE A 172 -7.36 -5.39 -1.86
N ALA A 173 -8.29 -5.63 -2.80
CA ALA A 173 -8.16 -5.13 -4.18
C ALA A 173 -8.03 -3.60 -4.28
N GLY A 174 -8.79 -2.88 -3.44
CA GLY A 174 -8.70 -1.43 -3.35
C GLY A 174 -7.34 -0.96 -2.87
N PRO A 175 -6.94 -1.29 -1.62
CA PRO A 175 -5.65 -0.90 -1.07
C PRO A 175 -4.46 -1.27 -1.97
N PHE A 176 -4.48 -2.44 -2.60
CA PHE A 176 -3.45 -2.89 -3.54
C PHE A 176 -3.21 -1.91 -4.70
N SER A 177 -4.28 -1.34 -5.27
CA SER A 177 -4.18 -0.35 -6.36
C SER A 177 -3.95 1.09 -5.87
N MET A 178 -4.53 1.45 -4.73
CA MET A 178 -4.46 2.81 -4.19
C MET A 178 -3.12 3.14 -3.56
N ILE A 179 -2.39 2.18 -2.97
CA ILE A 179 -1.15 2.46 -2.24
C ILE A 179 -0.07 3.04 -3.15
N MET A 180 0.10 2.50 -4.36
CA MET A 180 1.07 3.01 -5.33
C MET A 180 0.72 4.42 -5.79
N THR A 181 -0.58 4.65 -6.02
CA THR A 181 -1.08 5.97 -6.41
C THR A 181 -0.85 6.99 -5.31
N TYR A 182 -1.20 6.64 -4.06
CA TYR A 182 -0.98 7.47 -2.89
C TYR A 182 0.50 7.79 -2.70
N MET A 183 1.40 6.80 -2.77
CA MET A 183 2.84 7.03 -2.69
C MET A 183 3.34 7.92 -3.83
N SER A 184 2.86 7.76 -5.06
CA SER A 184 3.29 8.61 -6.19
C SER A 184 2.91 10.09 -6.00
N GLU A 185 1.84 10.39 -5.27
CA GLU A 185 1.35 11.74 -5.05
C GLU A 185 1.96 12.43 -3.82
N MET A 186 2.47 11.65 -2.87
CA MET A 186 3.12 12.19 -1.67
C MET A 186 4.61 12.46 -1.86
N PHE A 187 5.21 11.94 -2.93
CA PHE A 187 6.63 12.10 -3.23
C PHE A 187 6.85 12.96 -4.47
N SER A 188 7.82 13.88 -4.38
CA SER A 188 8.21 14.72 -5.51
C SER A 188 8.80 13.87 -6.64
N LYS A 189 8.70 14.40 -7.87
CA LYS A 189 9.21 13.74 -9.09
C LYS A 189 10.63 13.20 -8.97
N LYS A 190 11.51 13.85 -8.20
CA LYS A 190 12.90 13.43 -7.95
C LYS A 190 13.01 12.04 -7.30
N TYR A 191 12.08 11.68 -6.43
CA TYR A 191 12.12 10.43 -5.67
C TYR A 191 11.09 9.39 -6.13
N ARG A 192 10.15 9.79 -7.00
CA ARG A 192 9.02 8.95 -7.43
C ARG A 192 9.49 7.61 -8.02
N ASP A 193 10.51 7.62 -8.88
CA ASP A 193 11.03 6.38 -9.49
C ASP A 193 11.64 5.44 -8.43
N SER A 194 12.38 5.98 -7.46
CA SER A 194 12.95 5.19 -6.37
C SER A 194 11.87 4.55 -5.48
N ILE A 195 10.74 5.21 -5.29
CA ILE A 195 9.61 4.69 -4.50
C ILE A 195 8.87 3.57 -5.23
N VAL A 196 8.72 3.68 -6.55
CA VAL A 196 8.16 2.59 -7.36
C VAL A 196 9.07 1.36 -7.28
N LEU A 197 10.40 1.56 -7.39
CA LEU A 197 11.37 0.47 -7.24
C LEU A 197 11.38 -0.14 -5.83
N SER A 198 11.35 0.68 -4.78
CA SER A 198 11.32 0.19 -3.39
C SER A 198 10.06 -0.64 -3.11
N SER A 199 8.93 -0.26 -3.68
CA SER A 199 7.68 -0.99 -3.57
C SER A 199 7.78 -2.41 -4.16
N GLY A 200 8.46 -2.55 -5.31
CA GLY A 200 8.76 -3.86 -5.89
C GLY A 200 9.68 -4.72 -5.00
N ILE A 201 10.69 -4.10 -4.38
CA ILE A 201 11.57 -4.77 -3.41
C ILE A 201 10.76 -5.25 -2.20
N TYR A 202 9.84 -4.43 -1.69
CA TYR A 202 9.00 -4.80 -0.54
C TYR A 202 8.04 -5.95 -0.85
N MET A 203 7.46 -5.98 -2.05
CA MET A 203 6.65 -7.13 -2.48
C MET A 203 7.47 -8.41 -2.55
N SER A 204 8.70 -8.35 -3.10
CA SER A 204 9.63 -9.48 -3.16
C SER A 204 10.05 -9.94 -1.77
N LEU A 205 10.35 -9.02 -0.86
CA LEU A 205 10.65 -9.34 0.55
C LEU A 205 9.46 -10.01 1.23
N GLY A 206 8.23 -9.53 1.02
CA GLY A 206 7.02 -10.22 1.49
C GLY A 206 6.93 -11.66 0.95
N GLY A 207 7.26 -11.85 -0.33
CA GLY A 207 7.29 -13.18 -0.96
C GLY A 207 8.31 -14.14 -0.33
N VAL A 208 9.36 -13.63 0.32
CA VAL A 208 10.36 -14.42 1.06
C VAL A 208 9.96 -14.59 2.54
N ILE A 209 9.45 -13.53 3.17
CA ILE A 209 9.09 -13.55 4.60
C ILE A 209 7.96 -14.55 4.84
N GLN A 210 6.95 -14.59 3.97
CA GLN A 210 5.82 -15.50 4.16
C GLN A 210 6.20 -16.99 4.21
N PRO A 211 6.94 -17.57 3.24
CA PRO A 211 7.37 -18.96 3.33
C PRO A 211 8.32 -19.19 4.51
N MET A 212 9.13 -18.21 4.92
CA MET A 212 9.94 -18.32 6.14
C MET A 212 9.07 -18.46 7.39
N ILE A 213 7.98 -17.69 7.48
CA ILE A 213 6.97 -17.83 8.54
C ILE A 213 6.31 -19.21 8.46
N ALA A 214 5.98 -19.68 7.26
CA ALA A 214 5.38 -21.00 7.04
C ALA A 214 6.29 -22.13 7.53
N ILE A 215 7.57 -22.11 7.15
CA ILE A 215 8.59 -23.10 7.58
C ILE A 215 8.82 -23.02 9.10
N ALA A 216 8.76 -21.83 9.70
CA ALA A 216 8.95 -21.68 11.14
C ALA A 216 7.76 -22.22 11.96
N LEU A 217 6.53 -22.11 11.44
CA LEU A 217 5.29 -22.41 12.17
C LEU A 217 4.68 -23.77 11.83
N ILE A 218 4.57 -24.13 10.54
CA ILE A 218 3.84 -25.33 10.08
C ILE A 218 4.45 -26.64 10.61
N PRO A 219 5.79 -26.85 10.61
CA PRO A 219 6.39 -28.09 11.10
C PRO A 219 6.33 -28.24 12.62
N LYS A 220 6.14 -27.14 13.36
CA LYS A 220 6.05 -27.21 14.81
C LYS A 220 4.65 -27.70 15.17
N THR A 221 4.55 -28.94 15.66
CA THR A 221 3.39 -29.44 16.39
C THR A 221 3.27 -28.70 17.74
N MET A 222 2.99 -27.41 17.67
CA MET A 222 2.76 -26.55 18.82
C MET A 222 1.28 -26.66 19.21
N SER A 223 0.89 -27.80 19.77
CA SER A 223 -0.36 -27.89 20.51
C SER A 223 -0.17 -27.16 21.84
N TRP A 224 -0.36 -25.85 21.86
CA TRP A 224 -0.45 -25.11 23.12
C TRP A 224 -1.77 -25.48 23.77
N GLU A 225 -1.75 -26.40 24.72
CA GLU A 225 -2.86 -26.65 25.65
C GLU A 225 -2.88 -25.46 26.63
N ILE A 226 -3.51 -24.36 26.23
CA ILE A 226 -3.60 -23.13 27.05
C ILE A 226 -4.55 -23.33 28.25
N LEU A 227 -5.36 -24.38 28.21
CA LEU A 227 -6.26 -24.83 29.27
C LEU A 227 -6.17 -26.35 29.35
N ASP A 228 -6.01 -26.90 30.55
CA ASP A 228 -6.17 -28.34 30.83
C ASP A 228 -7.50 -28.83 30.21
N GLY A 229 -7.43 -29.41 29.00
CA GLY A 229 -8.53 -30.14 28.36
C GLY A 229 -9.46 -29.41 27.36
N GLY A 230 -9.05 -28.42 26.54
CA GLY A 230 -10.03 -27.86 25.57
C GLY A 230 -9.57 -27.20 24.26
N ILE A 231 -8.38 -26.60 24.17
CA ILE A 231 -8.03 -25.72 23.04
C ILE A 231 -6.74 -26.18 22.37
N VAL A 232 -6.85 -26.84 21.21
CA VAL A 232 -5.70 -27.11 20.33
C VAL A 232 -5.79 -26.14 19.16
N ILE A 233 -4.92 -25.13 19.12
CA ILE A 233 -4.83 -24.20 17.98
C ILE A 233 -3.88 -24.82 16.95
N CYS A 234 -4.44 -25.26 15.83
CA CYS A 234 -3.67 -25.80 14.71
C CYS A 234 -2.69 -24.76 14.13
N SER A 235 -1.47 -25.18 13.80
CA SER A 235 -0.38 -24.31 13.32
C SER A 235 -0.76 -23.47 12.09
N TRP A 236 -1.63 -23.99 11.22
CA TRP A 236 -2.10 -23.28 10.03
C TRP A 236 -3.03 -22.11 10.34
N ARG A 237 -3.80 -22.16 11.44
CA ARG A 237 -4.65 -21.05 11.88
C ARG A 237 -3.80 -19.89 12.39
N ILE A 238 -2.76 -20.20 13.19
CA ILE A 238 -1.78 -19.22 13.67
C ILE A 238 -1.06 -18.57 12.50
N PHE A 239 -0.67 -19.37 11.49
CA PHE A 239 -0.08 -18.86 10.26
C PHE A 239 -0.99 -17.85 9.56
N LEU A 240 -2.29 -18.15 9.38
CA LEU A 240 -3.24 -17.21 8.77
C LEU A 240 -3.43 -15.92 9.60
N ILE A 241 -3.46 -16.02 10.94
CA ILE A 241 -3.52 -14.85 11.82
C ILE A 241 -2.27 -13.99 11.63
N LEU A 242 -1.09 -14.61 11.61
CA LEU A 242 0.17 -13.89 11.42
C LEU A 242 0.27 -13.28 10.02
N SER A 243 -0.31 -13.93 9.00
CA SER A 243 -0.44 -13.37 7.67
C SER A 243 -1.33 -12.12 7.62
N ALA A 244 -2.29 -11.97 8.54
CA ALA A 244 -3.17 -10.80 8.64
C ALA A 244 -2.52 -9.62 9.40
N VAL A 245 -1.42 -9.83 10.13
CA VAL A 245 -0.77 -8.79 10.95
C VAL A 245 -0.27 -7.61 10.12
N PRO A 246 0.40 -7.79 8.95
CA PRO A 246 0.80 -6.66 8.12
C PRO A 246 -0.39 -5.82 7.65
N ALA A 247 -1.52 -6.45 7.29
CA ALA A 247 -2.74 -5.74 6.90
C ALA A 247 -3.27 -4.89 8.08
N LEU A 248 -3.34 -5.46 9.28
CA LEU A 248 -3.76 -4.73 10.49
C LEU A 248 -2.86 -3.53 10.78
N ILE A 249 -1.54 -3.73 10.75
CA ILE A 249 -0.55 -2.66 10.95
C ILE A 249 -0.73 -1.57 9.89
N SER A 250 -0.87 -1.93 8.62
CA SER A 250 -1.07 -0.98 7.52
C SER A 250 -2.37 -0.20 7.64
N GLY A 251 -3.46 -0.85 8.06
CA GLY A 251 -4.74 -0.19 8.31
C GLY A 251 -4.62 0.88 9.41
N ILE A 252 -3.99 0.52 10.54
CA ILE A 252 -3.77 1.44 11.67
C ILE A 252 -2.83 2.59 11.27
N LEU A 253 -1.67 2.28 10.69
CA LEU A 253 -0.68 3.31 10.34
C LEU A 253 -1.21 4.25 9.25
N THR A 254 -2.00 3.76 8.29
CA THR A 254 -2.61 4.60 7.27
C THR A 254 -3.72 5.48 7.85
N ALA A 255 -4.40 5.05 8.92
CA ALA A 255 -5.39 5.88 9.60
C ALA A 255 -4.78 7.17 10.20
N PHE A 256 -3.49 7.14 10.56
CA PHE A 256 -2.74 8.31 11.04
C PHE A 256 -2.11 9.17 9.93
N CYS A 257 -2.21 8.73 8.67
CA CYS A 257 -1.71 9.49 7.54
C CYS A 257 -2.61 10.66 7.17
N VAL A 258 -2.05 11.59 6.40
CA VAL A 258 -2.81 12.70 5.80
C VAL A 258 -3.38 12.30 4.44
N GLU A 259 -4.45 12.98 4.03
CA GLU A 259 -5.01 12.77 2.70
C GLU A 259 -4.08 13.34 1.61
N SER A 260 -4.09 12.72 0.43
CA SER A 260 -3.27 13.17 -0.70
C SER A 260 -3.59 14.62 -1.09
N PRO A 261 -2.58 15.53 -1.16
CA PRO A 261 -2.82 16.90 -1.59
C PRO A 261 -3.36 16.97 -3.02
N LYS A 262 -3.00 16.02 -3.89
CA LYS A 262 -3.50 15.95 -5.26
C LYS A 262 -5.00 15.64 -5.29
N PHE A 263 -5.44 14.69 -4.47
CA PHE A 263 -6.87 14.39 -4.30
C PHE A 263 -7.65 15.61 -3.77
N LEU A 264 -7.09 16.33 -2.78
CA LEU A 264 -7.72 17.52 -2.22
C LEU A 264 -7.85 18.66 -3.24
N LEU A 265 -6.84 18.83 -4.11
CA LEU A 265 -6.89 19.78 -5.22
C LEU A 265 -7.92 19.37 -6.28
N ALA A 266 -8.01 18.09 -6.62
CA ALA A 266 -9.03 17.58 -7.55
C ALA A 266 -10.46 17.82 -7.04
N LYS A 267 -10.67 17.78 -5.72
CA LYS A 267 -11.94 18.17 -5.08
C LYS A 267 -12.16 19.68 -4.96
N GLY A 268 -11.24 20.51 -5.43
CA GLY A 268 -11.31 21.97 -5.33
C GLY A 268 -10.99 22.52 -3.92
N ASN A 269 -10.54 21.69 -2.98
CA ASN A 269 -10.25 22.12 -1.62
C ASN A 269 -8.79 22.57 -1.46
N LYS A 270 -8.47 23.75 -2.04
CA LYS A 270 -7.12 24.33 -2.01
C LYS A 270 -6.60 24.57 -0.59
N THR A 271 -7.46 25.02 0.33
CA THR A 271 -7.07 25.33 1.71
C THR A 271 -6.57 24.09 2.44
N LYS A 272 -7.28 22.96 2.33
CA LYS A 272 -6.82 21.70 2.93
C LYS A 272 -5.56 21.17 2.24
N ALA A 273 -5.46 21.27 0.92
CA ALA A 273 -4.25 20.86 0.21
C ALA A 273 -3.02 21.65 0.70
N LEU A 274 -3.15 22.96 0.87
CA LEU A 274 -2.09 23.82 1.40
C LEU A 274 -1.72 23.44 2.85
N GLN A 275 -2.72 23.18 3.70
CA GLN A 275 -2.48 22.70 5.07
C GLN A 275 -1.73 21.36 5.08
N THR A 276 -2.03 20.45 4.15
CA THR A 276 -1.28 19.19 4.01
C THR A 276 0.17 19.45 3.63
N PHE A 277 0.45 20.33 2.66
CA PHE A 277 1.82 20.68 2.31
C PHE A 277 2.58 21.33 3.47
N GLN A 278 1.94 22.24 4.20
CA GLN A 278 2.51 22.86 5.41
C GLN A 278 2.83 21.82 6.50
N TYR A 279 1.95 20.83 6.69
CA TYR A 279 2.20 19.72 7.61
C TYR A 279 3.39 18.88 7.16
N MET A 280 3.43 18.46 5.89
CA MET A 280 4.54 17.69 5.31
C MET A 280 5.86 18.46 5.47
N TYR A 281 5.88 19.75 5.15
CA TYR A 281 7.03 20.63 5.31
C TYR A 281 7.52 20.70 6.75
N SER A 282 6.59 20.92 7.69
CA SER A 282 6.94 21.06 9.11
C SER A 282 7.53 19.77 9.67
N VAL A 283 6.98 18.61 9.33
CA VAL A 283 7.50 17.31 9.78
C VAL A 283 8.84 16.97 9.11
N ASN A 284 9.01 17.32 7.83
CA ASN A 284 10.25 17.05 7.10
C ASN A 284 11.42 17.94 7.53
N THR A 285 11.16 19.23 7.74
CA THR A 285 12.21 20.23 8.02
C THR A 285 12.36 20.56 9.51
N GLY A 286 11.37 20.24 10.33
CA GLY A 286 11.31 20.65 11.74
C GLY A 286 10.94 22.13 11.95
N LYS A 287 10.66 22.89 10.88
CA LYS A 287 10.27 24.30 10.95
C LYS A 287 8.76 24.46 11.21
N PRO A 288 8.31 25.62 11.72
CA PRO A 288 6.89 25.94 11.84
C PRO A 288 6.17 25.86 10.49
N ARG A 289 4.86 25.58 10.53
CA ARG A 289 4.02 25.42 9.32
C ARG A 289 3.90 26.71 8.53
N GLU A 290 3.98 27.84 9.23
CA GLU A 290 3.81 29.20 8.71
C GLU A 290 5.01 29.64 7.86
N THR A 291 6.18 29.00 8.06
CA THR A 291 7.41 29.27 7.29
C THR A 291 7.42 28.56 5.92
N TYR A 292 6.35 27.81 5.58
CA TYR A 292 6.23 27.18 4.28
C TYR A 292 6.17 28.23 3.16
N PRO A 293 7.04 28.15 2.12
CA PRO A 293 7.24 29.25 1.18
C PRO A 293 6.11 29.44 0.16
N VAL A 294 5.20 28.48 -0.02
CA VAL A 294 4.11 28.57 -0.99
C VAL A 294 2.82 28.98 -0.28
N LYS A 295 2.17 30.06 -0.74
CA LYS A 295 0.92 30.57 -0.16
C LYS A 295 -0.32 30.29 -1.01
N SER A 296 -0.16 30.09 -2.32
CA SER A 296 -1.27 29.84 -3.25
C SER A 296 -0.93 28.74 -4.24
N LEU A 297 -1.93 27.89 -4.54
CA LEU A 297 -1.82 26.77 -5.46
C LEU A 297 -2.61 27.05 -6.73
N ARG A 298 -1.97 26.87 -7.88
CA ARG A 298 -2.61 26.93 -9.20
C ARG A 298 -3.69 25.85 -9.28
N ASN A 299 -4.83 26.18 -9.89
CA ASN A 299 -5.81 25.17 -10.26
C ASN A 299 -5.19 24.26 -11.32
N GLU A 300 -5.00 22.97 -11.04
CA GLU A 300 -4.92 22.00 -12.13
C GLU A 300 -6.25 22.11 -12.88
N VAL A 301 -6.16 22.41 -14.19
CA VAL A 301 -7.31 22.67 -15.06
C VAL A 301 -8.36 21.58 -14.84
N GLN A 302 -9.59 22.01 -14.53
CA GLN A 302 -10.80 21.20 -14.52
C GLN A 302 -10.98 20.53 -15.90
N THR A 303 -10.28 19.44 -16.15
CA THR A 303 -10.48 18.63 -17.35
C THR A 303 -11.58 17.60 -17.05
N GLN A 304 -12.73 18.11 -16.62
CA GLN A 304 -14.06 17.50 -16.75
C GLN A 304 -15.05 18.46 -16.10
N ASN A 305 -15.54 19.34 -16.96
CA ASN A 305 -16.68 20.23 -16.80
C ASN A 305 -17.72 19.80 -15.76
N GLN A 306 -18.29 20.82 -15.10
CA GLN A 306 -19.72 20.93 -14.84
C GLN A 306 -20.54 20.11 -15.86
N ARG A 307 -20.97 18.90 -15.50
CA ARG A 307 -22.16 18.22 -16.03
C ARG A 307 -22.41 16.93 -15.27
N ASP A 308 -23.50 17.00 -14.52
CA ASP A 308 -24.45 15.94 -14.18
C ASP A 308 -24.38 15.44 -12.74
N ASN A 309 -25.41 15.85 -11.99
CA ASN A 309 -26.01 15.15 -10.85
C ASN A 309 -26.55 13.75 -11.25
N ASN A 310 -25.88 13.04 -12.17
CA ASN A 310 -26.27 11.69 -12.56
C ASN A 310 -25.36 10.68 -11.86
N SER A 311 -26.01 9.61 -11.43
CA SER A 311 -25.49 8.57 -10.54
C SER A 311 -24.04 8.16 -10.82
N SER A 312 -23.30 7.92 -9.73
CA SER A 312 -21.93 7.36 -9.67
C SER A 312 -21.65 6.22 -10.68
N SER A 313 -22.69 5.48 -11.10
CA SER A 313 -22.61 4.40 -12.09
C SER A 313 -22.39 4.87 -13.55
N GLN A 314 -22.92 6.04 -13.96
CA GLN A 314 -22.83 6.51 -15.35
C GLN A 314 -21.47 7.16 -15.68
N SER A 315 -20.83 7.78 -14.68
CA SER A 315 -19.45 8.31 -14.78
C SER A 315 -18.44 7.18 -15.00
N PHE A 316 -18.62 6.08 -14.29
CA PHE A 316 -17.74 4.91 -14.35
C PHE A 316 -17.71 4.23 -15.74
N VAL A 317 -18.87 4.01 -16.36
CA VAL A 317 -18.97 3.42 -17.71
C VAL A 317 -18.30 4.32 -18.75
N LYS A 318 -18.39 5.65 -18.58
CA LYS A 318 -17.76 6.63 -19.47
C LYS A 318 -16.24 6.65 -19.32
N THR A 319 -15.73 6.52 -18.09
CA THR A 319 -14.28 6.43 -17.81
C THR A 319 -13.68 5.15 -18.39
N ILE A 320 -14.32 4.00 -18.20
CA ILE A 320 -13.88 2.74 -18.82
C ILE A 320 -13.97 2.84 -20.35
N GLY A 321 -15.09 3.33 -20.87
CA GLY A 321 -15.27 3.52 -22.31
C GLY A 321 -14.17 4.38 -22.92
N SER A 322 -13.72 5.42 -22.22
CA SER A 322 -12.63 6.30 -22.68
C SER A 322 -11.28 5.58 -22.82
N ALA A 323 -10.98 4.59 -21.96
CA ALA A 323 -9.75 3.80 -22.05
C ALA A 323 -9.71 2.88 -23.28
N PHE A 324 -10.88 2.57 -23.85
CA PHE A 324 -11.05 1.78 -25.08
C PHE A 324 -11.31 2.66 -26.32
N THR A 325 -11.10 3.98 -26.23
CA THR A 325 -11.17 4.87 -27.41
C THR A 325 -9.83 4.96 -28.15
N HIS A 326 -9.90 5.19 -29.46
CA HIS A 326 -8.73 5.50 -30.28
C HIS A 326 -8.18 6.89 -29.87
N PRO A 327 -6.86 7.11 -29.65
CA PRO A 327 -5.69 6.29 -30.01
C PRO A 327 -5.12 5.39 -28.89
N HIS A 328 -5.70 5.40 -27.68
CA HIS A 328 -5.13 4.70 -26.52
C HIS A 328 -5.36 3.19 -26.55
N LEU A 329 -6.34 2.71 -27.31
CA LEU A 329 -6.73 1.29 -27.41
C LEU A 329 -5.55 0.31 -27.61
N LYS A 330 -4.60 0.64 -28.51
CA LYS A 330 -3.42 -0.21 -28.76
C LYS A 330 -2.53 -0.34 -27.52
N HIS A 331 -2.31 0.77 -26.82
CA HIS A 331 -1.49 0.80 -25.60
C HIS A 331 -2.20 0.09 -24.45
N THR A 332 -3.51 0.30 -24.29
CA THR A 332 -4.33 -0.40 -23.30
C THR A 332 -4.25 -1.92 -23.50
N PHE A 333 -4.45 -2.40 -24.73
CA PHE A 333 -4.38 -3.83 -25.02
C PHE A 333 -2.99 -4.42 -24.77
N LEU A 334 -1.93 -3.71 -25.18
CA LEU A 334 -0.55 -4.13 -24.94
C LEU A 334 -0.24 -4.21 -23.43
N CYS A 335 -0.61 -3.18 -22.66
CA CYS A 335 -0.42 -3.15 -21.21
C CYS A 335 -1.22 -4.25 -20.50
N CYS A 336 -2.48 -4.45 -20.87
CA CYS A 336 -3.32 -5.52 -20.32
C CYS A 336 -2.76 -6.91 -20.65
N GLY A 337 -2.33 -7.14 -21.90
CA GLY A 337 -1.74 -8.40 -22.32
C GLY A 337 -0.43 -8.71 -21.59
N LEU A 338 0.45 -7.71 -21.47
CA LEU A 338 1.71 -7.86 -20.73
C LEU A 338 1.46 -8.14 -19.24
N GLN A 339 0.53 -7.42 -18.61
CA GLN A 339 0.15 -7.64 -17.22
C GLN A 339 -0.47 -9.02 -17.00
N PHE A 340 -1.32 -9.48 -17.92
CA PHE A 340 -1.93 -10.81 -17.87
C PHE A 340 -0.87 -11.90 -17.93
N LEU A 341 0.07 -11.83 -18.89
CA LEU A 341 1.15 -12.81 -19.02
C LEU A 341 2.05 -12.81 -17.78
N ALA A 342 2.48 -11.63 -17.31
CA ALA A 342 3.35 -11.51 -16.14
C ALA A 342 2.69 -12.07 -14.87
N LEU A 343 1.43 -11.72 -14.61
CA LEU A 343 0.69 -12.24 -13.46
C LEU A 343 0.40 -13.73 -13.58
N ASN A 344 0.06 -14.22 -14.78
CA ASN A 344 -0.17 -15.65 -15.00
C ASN A 344 1.08 -16.48 -14.68
N SER A 345 2.25 -16.06 -15.19
CA SER A 345 3.51 -16.76 -14.93
C SER A 345 3.89 -16.74 -13.45
N LEU A 346 3.78 -15.59 -12.78
CA LEU A 346 4.13 -15.46 -11.36
C LEU A 346 3.16 -16.23 -10.45
N ASN A 347 1.85 -16.12 -10.68
CA ASN A 347 0.84 -16.74 -9.83
C ASN A 347 0.79 -18.27 -10.03
N THR A 348 1.02 -18.78 -11.24
CA THR A 348 1.02 -20.23 -11.50
C THR A 348 2.07 -20.93 -10.66
N ILE A 349 3.33 -20.45 -10.71
CA ILE A 349 4.42 -21.02 -9.90
C ILE A 349 4.09 -20.85 -8.42
N ARG A 350 3.69 -19.65 -8.00
CA ARG A 350 3.45 -19.36 -6.57
C ARG A 350 2.35 -20.20 -5.94
N LEU A 351 1.25 -20.44 -6.66
CA LEU A 351 0.10 -21.19 -6.13
C LEU A 351 0.33 -22.71 -6.13
N TRP A 352 1.07 -23.24 -7.11
CA TRP A 352 1.28 -24.67 -7.25
C TRP A 352 2.49 -25.19 -6.50
N LEU A 353 3.54 -24.37 -6.33
CA LEU A 353 4.83 -24.81 -5.80
C LEU A 353 4.74 -25.47 -4.42
N PRO A 354 4.02 -24.93 -3.41
CA PRO A 354 3.93 -25.58 -2.10
C PRO A 354 3.22 -26.93 -2.16
N LEU A 355 2.17 -27.02 -2.98
CA LEU A 355 1.41 -28.25 -3.17
C LEU A 355 2.25 -29.32 -3.89
N LEU A 356 3.01 -28.91 -4.91
CA LEU A 356 3.92 -29.78 -5.65
C LEU A 356 5.00 -30.36 -4.73
N PHE A 357 5.63 -29.54 -3.88
CA PHE A 357 6.64 -30.02 -2.94
C PHE A 357 6.07 -31.01 -1.93
N HIS A 358 4.88 -30.75 -1.40
CA HIS A 358 4.19 -31.69 -0.52
C HIS A 358 3.93 -33.04 -1.23
N TYR A 359 3.50 -33.02 -2.49
CA TYR A 359 3.32 -34.26 -3.25
C TYR A 359 4.63 -35.03 -3.45
N ILE A 360 5.71 -34.34 -3.83
CA ILE A 360 7.03 -34.96 -4.01
C ILE A 360 7.50 -35.63 -2.71
N GLU A 361 7.35 -34.95 -1.57
CA GLU A 361 7.74 -35.49 -0.26
C GLU A 361 6.90 -36.73 0.14
N SER A 362 5.59 -36.71 -0.14
CA SER A 362 4.71 -37.83 0.17
C SER A 362 5.02 -39.12 -0.61
N ILE A 363 5.73 -39.02 -1.74
CA ILE A 363 6.01 -40.12 -2.66
C ILE A 363 7.32 -40.86 -2.34
N GLY A 364 8.17 -40.32 -1.45
CA GLY A 364 9.33 -41.06 -0.94
C GLY A 364 10.39 -41.47 -1.97
N GLY A 365 10.51 -40.73 -3.10
CA GLY A 365 11.62 -40.88 -4.05
C GLY A 365 11.34 -41.62 -5.36
N GLU A 366 10.10 -41.98 -5.68
CA GLU A 366 9.78 -42.46 -7.03
C GLU A 366 9.75 -41.29 -8.05
N PRO A 367 10.42 -41.43 -9.22
CA PRO A 367 10.40 -40.40 -10.25
C PRO A 367 9.04 -40.41 -10.96
N LEU A 368 8.16 -39.46 -10.60
CA LEU A 368 6.90 -39.22 -11.29
C LEU A 368 7.01 -38.05 -12.26
N ASN A 369 6.31 -38.18 -13.38
CA ASN A 369 6.11 -37.08 -14.30
C ASN A 369 5.09 -36.11 -13.69
N THR A 370 5.16 -34.81 -14.00
CA THR A 370 4.21 -33.80 -13.46
C THR A 370 2.74 -34.20 -13.71
N CYS A 371 2.45 -34.85 -14.85
CA CYS A 371 1.12 -35.35 -15.18
C CYS A 371 0.63 -36.48 -14.25
N GLU A 372 1.51 -37.37 -13.80
CA GLU A 372 1.14 -38.45 -12.86
C GLU A 372 0.91 -37.90 -11.45
N ALA A 373 1.68 -36.86 -11.05
CA ALA A 373 1.48 -36.17 -9.79
C ALA A 373 0.12 -35.44 -9.77
N ILE A 374 -0.28 -34.86 -10.90
CA ILE A 374 -1.60 -34.23 -11.07
C ILE A 374 -2.72 -35.28 -11.14
N ALA A 375 -2.54 -36.38 -11.87
CA ALA A 375 -3.56 -37.43 -11.97
C ALA A 375 -3.88 -38.10 -10.62
N ARG A 376 -2.92 -38.15 -9.69
CA ARG A 376 -3.15 -38.61 -8.30
C ARG A 376 -3.92 -37.59 -7.44
N ASN A 377 -4.04 -36.33 -7.83
CA ASN A 377 -4.87 -35.33 -7.14
C ASN A 377 -6.38 -35.61 -7.27
N ASP A 378 -6.79 -36.39 -8.29
CA ASP A 378 -8.15 -36.91 -8.46
C ASP A 378 -8.35 -38.28 -7.79
N GLY A 379 -7.31 -38.84 -7.17
CA GLY A 379 -7.37 -40.06 -6.37
C GLY A 379 -8.08 -39.83 -5.02
N PRO A 380 -8.51 -40.91 -4.33
CA PRO A 380 -9.15 -40.79 -3.02
C PRO A 380 -8.26 -40.00 -2.05
N GLN A 381 -8.92 -39.23 -1.18
CA GLN A 381 -8.36 -38.36 -0.12
C GLN A 381 -7.01 -38.83 0.45
N PRO A 382 -6.11 -37.93 0.88
CA PRO A 382 -4.84 -38.32 1.48
C PRO A 382 -5.07 -39.40 2.55
N THR A 383 -4.72 -40.64 2.21
CA THR A 383 -5.06 -41.85 2.97
C THR A 383 -4.22 -42.01 4.23
N ASP A 384 -3.24 -41.13 4.44
CA ASP A 384 -2.35 -41.16 5.60
C ASP A 384 -2.31 -39.79 6.31
N CYS A 385 -3.49 -39.35 6.75
CA CYS A 385 -3.62 -38.23 7.68
C CYS A 385 -2.84 -38.53 9.00
N SER A 386 -2.51 -39.79 9.32
CA SER A 386 -1.76 -40.25 10.50
C SER A 386 -0.37 -39.61 10.71
N LYS A 387 0.32 -39.20 9.64
CA LYS A 387 1.63 -38.51 9.73
C LYS A 387 1.52 -37.02 10.04
N VAL A 388 0.34 -36.43 9.82
CA VAL A 388 -0.01 -35.08 10.26
C VAL A 388 -0.72 -35.26 11.59
N ASN A 389 0.04 -35.26 12.69
CA ASN A 389 -0.42 -35.59 14.05
C ASN A 389 -1.80 -34.95 14.35
N LEU A 390 -2.89 -35.71 14.12
CA LEU A 390 -4.27 -35.25 14.24
C LEU A 390 -4.68 -35.33 15.70
N ARG A 391 -4.53 -34.22 16.40
CA ARG A 391 -5.52 -33.88 17.41
C ARG A 391 -6.50 -32.92 16.78
N LEU A 392 -7.75 -33.37 16.64
CA LEU A 392 -8.90 -32.54 16.31
C LEU A 392 -8.80 -31.21 17.10
N CYS A 393 -8.64 -30.13 16.36
CA CYS A 393 -8.47 -28.81 16.95
C CYS A 393 -9.84 -28.27 17.45
N TYR A 394 -10.01 -28.36 18.78
CA TYR A 394 -11.10 -27.91 19.67
C TYR A 394 -12.13 -28.97 20.11
N VAL A 395 -12.10 -29.26 21.43
CA VAL A 395 -13.23 -29.81 22.19
C VAL A 395 -13.89 -28.62 22.89
N PHE A 396 -14.97 -28.10 22.33
CA PHE A 396 -15.93 -27.35 23.15
C PHE A 396 -16.82 -28.39 23.82
N ASN A 397 -16.48 -28.76 25.06
CA ASN A 397 -17.46 -29.42 25.93
C ASN A 397 -18.57 -28.40 26.18
N ASN A 398 -19.78 -28.72 25.70
CA ASN A 398 -21.01 -28.08 26.17
C ASN A 398 -21.30 -28.50 27.60
#